data_AF-A0A133U7N5-F1
#
_entry.id   AF-A0A133U7N5-F1
#
_cell.length_a   1.000
_cell.length_b   1.000
_cell.length_c   1.000
_cell.angle_alpha   90.00
_cell.angle_beta   90.00
_cell.angle_gamma   90.00
#
_symmetry.space_group_name_H-M   'P 1'
#
loop_
_entity.id
_entity.type
_entity.pdbx_description
1 polymer ?
#
loop_
_entity_poly.entity_id
_entity_poly.type
_entity_poly.pdbx_seq_one_letter_code
_entity_poly.pdbx_strand_id
1 'polypeptide(L)'
;MSSQAVSFPDCTAVCNQVAELEERIKELEKENEELLVAVVLTFSALVAVSAVAVSVSADTVDETAPTLKIDEPLDGLTTNDSEVTVSGTVTDDVTEKQNIDLVIDGYSVNVELDGSFSTTVSLEKGTNTIRVTAHDRAGRATAETRIVERVSPTPWILYLIPIIVKVVIPIIAVAIVVIWFWRRGKGGSGDGNRNICPYDRALRVE
;
A
#
# COMPACT_ATOMS: atom_id res chain seq x y z
N MET A 1 71.76 55.03 84.88
CA MET A 1 70.72 54.04 85.27
C MET A 1 69.42 54.81 85.44
N SER A 2 68.48 54.68 84.52
CA SER A 2 67.12 55.19 84.70
C SER A 2 66.18 54.05 84.35
N SER A 3 65.64 53.42 85.40
CA SER A 3 64.74 52.28 85.32
C SER A 3 63.33 52.83 85.12
N GLN A 4 62.76 52.64 83.93
CA GLN A 4 61.34 52.92 83.71
C GLN A 4 60.52 51.78 84.32
N ALA A 5 59.72 52.12 85.34
CA ALA A 5 58.73 51.22 85.92
C ALA A 5 57.56 51.07 84.94
N VAL A 6 57.27 49.83 84.55
CA VAL A 6 56.09 49.49 83.75
C VAL A 6 54.87 49.51 84.69
N SER A 7 53.89 50.38 84.44
CA SER A 7 52.64 50.40 85.18
C SER A 7 51.75 49.24 84.72
N PHE A 8 51.45 48.31 85.63
CA PHE A 8 50.47 47.26 85.38
C PHE A 8 49.05 47.83 85.47
N PRO A 9 48.14 47.46 84.55
CA PRO A 9 46.74 47.86 84.63
C PRO A 9 46.09 47.31 85.89
N ASP A 10 45.16 48.08 86.46
CA ASP A 10 44.43 47.78 87.68
C ASP A 10 43.68 46.43 87.54
N CYS A 11 43.94 45.46 88.43
CA CYS A 11 43.38 44.10 88.32
C CYS A 11 41.85 44.08 88.22
N THR A 12 41.19 45.05 88.85
CA THR A 12 39.73 45.19 88.81
C THR A 12 39.22 45.54 87.41
N ALA A 13 39.95 46.39 86.67
CA ALA A 13 39.59 46.77 85.32
C ALA A 13 39.74 45.60 84.34
N VAL A 14 40.79 44.79 84.51
CA VAL A 14 41.01 43.58 83.71
C VAL A 14 39.90 42.54 83.99
N CYS A 15 39.50 42.33 85.25
CA CYS A 15 38.42 41.40 85.58
C CYS A 15 37.07 41.81 84.98
N ASN A 16 36.74 43.10 84.99
CA ASN A 16 35.49 43.60 84.39
C ASN A 16 35.48 43.42 82.87
N GLN A 17 36.61 43.65 82.20
CA GLN A 17 36.75 43.43 80.75
C GLN A 17 36.61 41.94 80.38
N VAL A 18 37.13 41.03 81.22
CA VAL A 18 36.97 39.58 80.98
C VAL A 18 35.51 39.15 81.13
N ALA A 19 34.80 39.63 82.15
CA ALA A 19 33.38 39.31 82.35
C ALA A 19 32.50 39.80 81.19
N GLU A 20 32.77 41.02 80.68
CA GLU A 20 32.07 41.55 79.50
C GLU A 20 32.38 40.75 78.22
N LEU A 21 33.62 40.29 78.06
CA LEU A 21 34.00 39.44 76.93
C LEU A 21 33.34 38.06 77.00
N GLU A 22 33.22 37.46 78.18
CA GLU A 22 32.54 36.17 78.35
C GLU A 22 31.05 36.24 78.02
N GLU A 23 30.39 37.35 78.37
CA GLU A 23 28.98 37.57 78.00
C GLU A 23 28.83 37.75 76.49
N ARG A 24 29.70 38.55 75.86
CA ARG A 24 29.73 38.74 74.41
C ARG A 24 30.01 37.44 73.65
N ILE A 25 30.87 36.57 74.17
CA ILE A 25 31.14 35.25 73.57
C ILE A 25 29.89 34.36 73.61
N LYS A 26 29.15 34.35 74.72
CA LYS A 26 27.90 33.57 74.83
C LYS A 26 26.82 34.07 73.88
N GLU A 27 26.72 35.39 73.69
CA GLU A 27 25.79 35.98 72.73
C GLU A 27 26.14 35.59 71.29
N LEU A 28 27.42 35.63 70.93
CA LEU A 28 27.90 35.19 69.62
C LEU A 28 27.72 33.69 69.37
N GLU A 29 27.91 32.85 70.38
CA GLU A 29 27.65 31.39 70.27
C GLU A 29 26.17 31.12 69.99
N LYS A 30 25.27 31.84 70.66
CA LYS A 30 23.82 31.74 70.44
C LYS A 30 23.41 32.21 69.04
N GLU A 31 23.94 33.34 68.57
CA GLU A 31 23.68 33.83 67.21
C GLU A 31 24.18 32.85 66.15
N ASN A 32 25.32 32.20 66.38
CA ASN A 32 25.88 31.21 65.46
C ASN A 32 25.06 29.91 65.41
N GLU A 33 24.49 29.46 66.54
CA GLU A 33 23.56 28.33 66.55
C GLU A 33 22.27 28.64 65.80
N GLU A 34 21.68 29.82 65.97
CA GLU A 34 20.49 30.25 65.23
C GLU A 34 20.76 30.37 63.71
N LEU A 35 21.92 30.89 63.33
CA LEU A 35 22.36 30.98 61.93
C LEU A 35 22.60 29.59 61.32
N LEU A 36 23.24 28.66 62.04
CA LEU A 36 23.45 27.29 61.57
C LEU A 36 22.12 26.57 61.34
N VAL A 37 21.14 26.74 62.23
CA VAL A 37 19.79 26.17 62.05
C VAL A 37 19.12 26.76 60.80
N ALA A 38 19.20 28.08 60.57
CA ALA A 38 18.65 28.72 59.37
C ALA A 38 19.32 28.24 58.06
N VAL A 39 20.65 28.06 58.06
CA VAL A 39 21.40 27.54 56.91
C VAL A 39 21.02 26.08 56.62
N VAL A 40 20.88 25.24 57.64
CA VAL A 40 20.49 23.83 57.46
C VAL A 40 19.04 23.70 56.96
N LEU A 41 18.12 24.53 57.46
CA LEU A 41 16.72 24.55 57.02
C LEU A 41 16.57 25.07 55.59
N THR A 42 17.35 26.07 55.18
CA THR A 42 17.32 26.60 53.81
C THR A 42 18.01 25.65 52.82
N PHE A 43 19.09 24.99 53.23
CA PHE A 43 19.77 23.98 52.40
C PHE A 43 18.89 22.73 52.18
N SER A 44 18.21 22.25 53.23
CA SER A 44 17.23 21.16 53.09
C SER A 44 16.04 21.54 52.23
N ALA A 45 15.56 22.79 52.31
CA ALA A 45 14.53 23.31 51.41
C ALA A 45 15.01 23.41 49.95
N LEU A 46 16.26 23.81 49.70
CA LEU A 46 16.83 23.87 48.35
C LEU A 46 16.99 22.47 47.72
N VAL A 47 17.39 21.47 48.52
CA VAL A 47 17.50 20.07 48.06
C VAL A 47 16.12 19.50 47.68
N ALA A 48 15.03 19.97 48.30
CA ALA A 48 13.69 19.56 47.92
C ALA A 48 13.23 20.11 46.56
N VAL A 49 13.87 21.18 46.04
CA VAL A 49 13.47 21.85 44.79
C VAL A 49 14.12 21.24 43.54
N SER A 50 15.13 20.37 43.66
CA SER A 50 15.87 19.84 42.49
C SER A 50 15.24 18.60 41.82
N ALA A 51 14.07 18.13 42.23
CA ALA A 51 13.39 17.01 41.58
C ALA A 51 12.49 17.49 40.42
N VAL A 52 13.12 17.96 39.33
CA VAL A 52 12.40 18.14 38.05
C VAL A 52 12.28 16.77 37.40
N ALA A 53 11.10 16.16 37.45
CA ALA A 53 10.81 14.94 36.72
C ALA A 53 10.67 15.28 35.22
N VAL A 54 11.71 14.98 34.44
CA VAL A 54 11.62 15.02 32.98
C VAL A 54 10.89 13.75 32.54
N SER A 55 9.62 13.89 32.16
CA SER A 55 8.87 12.83 31.49
C SER A 55 9.36 12.73 30.04
N VAL A 56 10.25 11.79 29.75
CA VAL A 56 10.52 11.37 28.37
C VAL A 56 9.33 10.53 27.93
N SER A 57 8.53 11.03 27.00
CA SER A 57 7.52 10.21 26.32
C SER A 57 8.30 9.23 25.45
N ALA A 58 8.36 7.96 25.85
CA ALA A 58 8.80 6.91 24.95
C ALA A 58 7.74 6.82 23.86
N ASP A 59 8.09 7.30 22.66
CA ASP A 59 7.33 7.01 21.45
C ASP A 59 7.36 5.48 21.34
N THR A 60 6.23 4.84 21.58
CA THR A 60 6.14 3.38 21.50
C THR A 60 6.41 3.02 20.05
N VAL A 61 7.60 2.48 19.78
CA VAL A 61 7.93 1.93 18.48
C VAL A 61 6.88 0.87 18.21
N ASP A 62 6.03 1.12 17.22
CA ASP A 62 5.08 0.14 16.72
C ASP A 62 5.85 -1.16 16.45
N GLU A 63 5.37 -2.29 16.95
CA GLU A 63 5.95 -3.64 16.80
C GLU A 63 5.19 -4.57 15.85
N THR A 64 4.05 -4.13 15.33
CA THR A 64 3.18 -4.91 14.44
C THR A 64 3.47 -4.64 12.98
N ALA A 65 3.34 -5.67 12.14
CA ALA A 65 3.40 -5.53 10.69
C ALA A 65 1.99 -5.36 10.14
N PRO A 66 1.80 -4.62 9.03
CA PRO A 66 0.48 -4.41 8.46
C PRO A 66 -0.10 -5.74 7.96
N THR A 67 -1.38 -5.96 8.20
CA THR A 67 -2.13 -7.09 7.65
C THR A 67 -2.71 -6.69 6.30
N LEU A 68 -2.42 -7.46 5.27
CA LEU A 68 -2.91 -7.25 3.91
C LEU A 68 -3.97 -8.28 3.58
N LYS A 69 -5.07 -7.85 2.96
CA LYS A 69 -6.12 -8.73 2.44
C LYS A 69 -6.47 -8.28 1.02
N ILE A 70 -6.21 -9.15 0.05
CA ILE A 70 -6.58 -8.91 -1.35
C ILE A 70 -7.92 -9.59 -1.62
N ASP A 71 -8.93 -8.81 -2.03
CA ASP A 71 -10.26 -9.30 -2.37
C ASP A 71 -10.35 -9.65 -3.87
N GLU A 72 -9.76 -8.81 -4.72
CA GLU A 72 -9.63 -9.06 -6.16
C GLU A 72 -8.23 -8.70 -6.66
N PRO A 73 -7.66 -9.41 -7.64
CA PRO A 73 -8.15 -10.68 -8.19
C PRO A 73 -7.91 -11.86 -7.25
N LEU A 74 -8.75 -12.90 -7.38
CA LEU A 74 -8.51 -14.20 -6.76
C LEU A 74 -7.22 -14.82 -7.30
N ASP A 75 -6.53 -15.60 -6.46
CA ASP A 75 -5.32 -16.29 -6.89
C ASP A 75 -5.64 -17.35 -7.96
N GLY A 76 -4.89 -17.34 -9.05
CA GLY A 76 -5.13 -18.19 -10.21
C GLY A 76 -6.28 -17.73 -11.12
N LEU A 77 -6.72 -16.47 -11.05
CA LEU A 77 -7.75 -15.94 -11.93
C LEU A 77 -7.34 -16.07 -13.40
N THR A 78 -8.19 -16.70 -14.22
CA THR A 78 -8.04 -16.69 -15.69
C THR A 78 -8.99 -15.66 -16.30
N THR A 79 -8.46 -14.69 -17.06
CA THR A 79 -9.27 -13.67 -17.74
C THR A 79 -8.87 -13.50 -19.21
N ASN A 80 -9.77 -12.94 -20.02
CA ASN A 80 -9.46 -12.48 -21.39
C ASN A 80 -9.13 -10.99 -21.45
N ASP A 81 -9.37 -10.26 -20.35
CA ASP A 81 -9.20 -8.82 -20.29
C ASP A 81 -7.72 -8.43 -20.30
N SER A 82 -7.43 -7.25 -20.85
CA SER A 82 -6.06 -6.71 -20.86
C SER A 82 -5.65 -6.04 -19.55
N GLU A 83 -6.58 -5.87 -18.64
CA GLU A 83 -6.41 -5.15 -17.38
C GLU A 83 -7.20 -5.87 -16.30
N VAL A 84 -6.73 -5.79 -15.06
CA VAL A 84 -7.44 -6.31 -13.89
C VAL A 84 -7.43 -5.28 -12.78
N THR A 85 -8.55 -5.16 -12.08
CA THR A 85 -8.64 -4.34 -10.87
C THR A 85 -8.10 -5.15 -9.71
N VAL A 86 -7.07 -4.60 -9.05
CA VAL A 86 -6.54 -5.12 -7.79
C VAL A 86 -7.15 -4.30 -6.67
N SER A 87 -7.98 -4.94 -5.86
CA SER A 87 -8.65 -4.31 -4.73
C SER A 87 -8.52 -5.14 -3.47
N GLY A 88 -8.54 -4.46 -2.33
CA GLY A 88 -8.39 -5.10 -1.05
C GLY A 88 -8.40 -4.11 0.10
N THR A 89 -8.01 -4.62 1.26
CA THR A 89 -7.91 -3.85 2.49
C THR A 89 -6.55 -4.09 3.14
N VAL A 90 -6.01 -3.03 3.71
CA VAL A 90 -4.84 -3.08 4.58
C VAL A 90 -5.23 -2.56 5.96
N THR A 91 -4.84 -3.29 6.99
CA THR A 91 -5.14 -2.96 8.38
C THR A 91 -3.88 -3.06 9.19
N ASP A 92 -3.65 -2.09 10.06
CA ASP A 92 -2.51 -2.03 10.95
C ASP A 92 -2.96 -1.44 12.29
N ASP A 93 -2.16 -1.60 13.35
CA ASP A 93 -2.48 -1.08 14.69
C ASP A 93 -2.26 0.45 14.79
N VAL A 94 -1.75 1.08 13.73
CA VAL A 94 -1.63 2.53 13.63
C VAL A 94 -2.99 3.20 13.41
N THR A 95 -3.20 4.30 14.14
CA THR A 95 -4.41 5.15 14.06
C THR A 95 -4.68 5.71 12.66
N GLU A 96 -3.63 5.83 11.83
CA GLU A 96 -3.68 6.41 10.49
C GLU A 96 -3.20 5.41 9.43
N LYS A 97 -4.14 4.67 8.85
CA LYS A 97 -3.89 3.71 7.75
C LYS A 97 -3.35 4.36 6.47
N GLN A 98 -3.49 5.69 6.35
CA GLN A 98 -2.92 6.52 5.29
C GLN A 98 -1.39 6.56 5.29
N ASN A 99 -0.75 6.22 6.41
CA ASN A 99 0.70 6.20 6.55
C ASN A 99 1.34 4.87 6.11
N ILE A 100 0.56 4.01 5.43
CA ILE A 100 1.04 2.74 4.89
C ILE A 100 1.43 2.95 3.43
N ASP A 101 2.71 2.74 3.13
CA ASP A 101 3.24 2.78 1.77
C ASP A 101 2.89 1.47 1.05
N LEU A 102 1.81 1.50 0.27
CA LEU A 102 1.39 0.38 -0.56
C LEU A 102 2.04 0.45 -1.94
N VAL A 103 2.67 -0.66 -2.34
CA VAL A 103 3.33 -0.81 -3.64
C VAL A 103 2.74 -2.02 -4.37
N ILE A 104 2.20 -1.79 -5.57
CA ILE A 104 1.62 -2.81 -6.44
C ILE A 104 2.44 -2.85 -7.73
N ASP A 105 3.08 -3.98 -8.01
CA ASP A 105 3.94 -4.19 -9.17
C ASP A 105 5.04 -3.10 -9.35
N GLY A 106 5.53 -2.57 -8.22
CA GLY A 106 6.53 -1.50 -8.18
C GLY A 106 5.97 -0.08 -8.23
N TYR A 107 4.66 0.10 -8.38
CA TYR A 107 3.99 1.41 -8.36
C TYR A 107 3.37 1.70 -7.00
N SER A 108 3.58 2.92 -6.49
CA SER A 108 2.94 3.37 -5.25
C SER A 108 1.45 3.62 -5.47
N VAL A 109 0.61 3.10 -4.58
CA VAL A 109 -0.85 3.19 -4.62
C VAL A 109 -1.34 3.83 -3.32
N ASN A 110 -2.27 4.78 -3.44
CA ASN A 110 -2.83 5.45 -2.28
C ASN A 110 -3.84 4.54 -1.57
N VAL A 111 -3.78 4.51 -0.24
CA VAL A 111 -4.74 3.80 0.62
C VAL A 111 -5.81 4.77 1.09
N GLU A 112 -7.07 4.37 1.19
CA GLU A 112 -8.15 5.19 1.74
C GLU A 112 -8.15 5.19 3.27
N LEU A 113 -8.93 6.10 3.89
CA LEU A 113 -8.94 6.27 5.36
C LEU A 113 -9.46 5.02 6.08
N ASP A 114 -10.33 4.26 5.43
CA ASP A 114 -10.85 2.99 5.91
C ASP A 114 -9.84 1.83 5.75
N GLY A 115 -8.73 2.05 5.03
CA GLY A 115 -7.73 1.04 4.69
C GLY A 115 -8.01 0.32 3.38
N SER A 116 -9.03 0.72 2.62
CA SER A 116 -9.29 0.15 1.31
C SER A 116 -8.31 0.69 0.26
N PHE A 117 -8.03 -0.11 -0.77
CA PHE A 117 -7.28 0.34 -1.93
C PHE A 117 -7.86 -0.30 -3.19
N SER A 118 -7.73 0.41 -4.30
CA SER A 118 -8.13 -0.08 -5.62
C SER A 118 -7.22 0.52 -6.68
N THR A 119 -6.64 -0.33 -7.51
CA THR A 119 -5.82 0.08 -8.65
C THR A 119 -6.04 -0.83 -9.84
N THR A 120 -5.81 -0.32 -11.05
CA THR A 120 -5.90 -1.13 -12.26
C THR A 120 -4.50 -1.49 -12.74
N VAL A 121 -4.25 -2.78 -12.94
CA VAL A 121 -2.97 -3.30 -13.42
C VAL A 121 -3.16 -3.86 -14.83
N SER A 122 -2.30 -3.44 -15.76
CA SER A 122 -2.27 -4.00 -17.11
C SER A 122 -1.66 -5.41 -17.13
N LEU A 123 -2.30 -6.32 -17.85
CA LEU A 123 -1.89 -7.72 -17.96
C LEU A 123 -1.26 -7.99 -19.33
N GLU A 124 -0.09 -8.60 -19.34
CA GLU A 124 0.51 -9.21 -20.52
C GLU A 124 -0.17 -10.55 -20.85
N LYS A 125 -0.01 -11.04 -22.08
CA LYS A 125 -0.55 -12.35 -22.46
C LYS A 125 0.20 -13.46 -21.73
N GLY A 126 -0.55 -14.40 -21.14
CA GLY A 126 0.01 -15.50 -20.34
C GLY A 126 -0.04 -15.22 -18.84
N THR A 127 0.90 -15.80 -18.10
CA THR A 127 0.96 -15.69 -16.63
C THR A 127 1.52 -14.34 -16.21
N ASN A 128 0.76 -13.60 -15.40
CA ASN A 128 1.14 -12.35 -14.76
C ASN A 128 1.26 -12.59 -13.25
N THR A 129 2.31 -12.06 -12.63
CA THR A 129 2.50 -12.13 -11.17
C THR A 129 2.36 -10.73 -10.59
N ILE A 130 1.25 -10.49 -9.90
CA ILE A 130 0.96 -9.22 -9.26
C ILE A 130 1.49 -9.30 -7.83
N ARG A 131 2.51 -8.51 -7.50
CA ARG A 131 3.05 -8.40 -6.15
C ARG A 131 2.52 -7.15 -5.46
N VAL A 132 1.87 -7.33 -4.32
CA VAL A 132 1.36 -6.26 -3.46
C VAL A 132 2.20 -6.25 -2.20
N THR A 133 2.82 -5.13 -1.87
CA THR A 133 3.63 -4.97 -0.66
C THR A 133 3.18 -3.73 0.10
N ALA A 134 2.79 -3.90 1.35
CA ALA A 134 2.47 -2.80 2.27
C ALA A 134 3.65 -2.60 3.22
N HIS A 135 4.13 -1.36 3.36
CA HIS A 135 5.15 -0.99 4.33
C HIS A 135 4.57 -0.02 5.35
N ASP A 136 4.88 -0.22 6.62
CA ASP A 136 4.58 0.73 7.68
C ASP A 136 5.72 1.75 7.87
N ARG A 137 5.46 2.78 8.69
CA ARG A 137 6.46 3.80 9.06
C ARG A 137 7.56 3.27 9.99
N ALA A 138 7.30 2.16 10.68
CA ALA A 138 8.28 1.48 11.52
C ALA A 138 9.26 0.61 10.70
N GLY A 139 9.06 0.51 9.39
CA GLY A 139 9.89 -0.23 8.44
C GLY A 139 9.56 -1.72 8.34
N ARG A 140 8.40 -2.18 8.84
CA ARG A 140 7.93 -3.54 8.55
C ARG A 140 7.12 -3.58 7.28
N ALA A 141 7.10 -4.76 6.68
CA ALA A 141 6.42 -4.97 5.43
C ALA A 141 5.73 -6.32 5.40
N THR A 142 4.57 -6.34 4.75
CA THR A 142 3.85 -7.55 4.39
C THR A 142 3.69 -7.59 2.88
N ALA A 143 4.00 -8.73 2.27
CA ALA A 143 3.89 -8.91 0.84
C ALA A 143 2.96 -10.09 0.52
N GLU A 144 2.05 -9.89 -0.42
CA GLU A 144 1.26 -10.95 -1.03
C GLU A 144 1.46 -10.95 -2.54
N THR A 145 1.33 -12.13 -3.14
CA THR A 145 1.43 -12.32 -4.59
C THR A 145 0.15 -12.97 -5.10
N ARG A 146 -0.36 -12.49 -6.22
CA ARG A 146 -1.47 -13.09 -6.95
C ARG A 146 -1.02 -13.47 -8.35
N ILE A 147 -1.37 -14.68 -8.77
CA ILE A 147 -1.11 -15.15 -10.13
C ILE A 147 -2.39 -14.96 -10.94
N VAL A 148 -2.28 -14.24 -12.06
CA VAL A 148 -3.39 -14.02 -12.99
C VAL A 148 -2.97 -14.49 -14.38
N GLU A 149 -3.77 -15.34 -15.00
CA GLU A 149 -3.51 -15.83 -16.35
C GLU A 149 -4.40 -15.10 -17.36
N ARG A 150 -3.79 -14.35 -18.26
CA ARG A 150 -4.49 -13.73 -19.37
C ARG A 150 -4.47 -14.65 -20.58
N VAL A 151 -5.63 -15.22 -20.90
CA VAL A 151 -5.84 -16.05 -22.11
C VAL A 151 -6.36 -15.19 -23.26
N SER A 152 -6.01 -15.57 -24.49
CA SER A 152 -6.59 -14.89 -25.66
C SER A 152 -7.99 -15.45 -25.93
N PRO A 153 -8.98 -14.61 -26.27
CA PRO A 153 -10.30 -15.11 -26.60
C PRO A 153 -10.20 -16.05 -27.79
N THR A 154 -10.82 -17.23 -27.68
CA THR A 154 -10.92 -18.15 -28.82
C THR A 154 -11.66 -17.43 -29.95
N PRO A 155 -11.05 -17.29 -31.14
CA PRO A 155 -11.68 -16.55 -32.22
C PRO A 155 -12.97 -17.27 -32.65
N TRP A 156 -14.06 -16.52 -32.73
CA TRP A 156 -15.41 -17.04 -33.04
C TRP A 156 -15.45 -17.86 -34.34
N ILE A 157 -14.55 -17.59 -35.28
CA ILE A 157 -14.42 -18.33 -36.54
C ILE A 157 -14.14 -19.82 -36.33
N LEU A 158 -13.48 -20.22 -35.23
CA LEU A 158 -13.25 -21.63 -34.93
C LEU A 158 -14.56 -22.39 -34.65
N TYR A 159 -15.59 -21.70 -34.13
CA TYR A 159 -16.92 -22.27 -33.94
C TYR A 159 -17.69 -22.41 -35.26
N LEU A 160 -17.33 -21.66 -36.30
CA LEU A 160 -17.93 -21.82 -37.64
C LEU A 160 -17.42 -23.07 -38.36
N ILE A 161 -16.19 -23.53 -38.09
CA ILE A 161 -15.61 -24.72 -38.75
C ILE A 161 -16.53 -25.96 -38.62
N PRO A 162 -16.97 -26.39 -37.42
CA PRO A 162 -17.86 -27.55 -37.30
C PRO A 162 -19.24 -27.30 -37.90
N ILE A 163 -19.77 -26.07 -37.85
CA ILE A 163 -21.07 -25.71 -38.45
C ILE A 163 -20.98 -25.81 -39.98
N ILE A 164 -19.92 -25.28 -40.58
CA ILE A 164 -19.69 -25.34 -42.02
C ILE A 164 -19.55 -26.81 -42.45
N VAL A 165 -18.73 -27.60 -41.75
CA VAL A 165 -18.50 -29.01 -42.10
C VAL A 165 -19.73 -29.89 -41.89
N LYS A 166 -20.49 -29.70 -40.80
CA LYS A 166 -21.65 -30.55 -40.46
C LYS A 166 -22.98 -30.09 -41.05
N VAL A 167 -23.11 -28.82 -41.43
CA VAL A 167 -24.39 -28.25 -41.88
C VAL A 167 -24.27 -27.71 -43.31
N VAL A 168 -23.30 -26.85 -43.59
CA VAL A 168 -23.21 -26.16 -44.90
C VAL A 168 -22.76 -27.11 -46.00
N ILE A 169 -21.70 -27.91 -45.77
CA ILE A 169 -21.20 -28.90 -46.75
C ILE A 169 -22.27 -29.91 -47.17
N PRO A 170 -23.04 -30.57 -46.27
CA PRO A 170 -24.07 -31.51 -46.68
C PRO A 170 -25.24 -30.82 -47.40
N ILE A 171 -25.63 -29.62 -47.01
CA ILE A 171 -26.69 -28.86 -47.72
C ILE A 171 -26.26 -28.54 -49.15
N ILE A 172 -25.02 -28.07 -49.34
CA ILE A 172 -24.47 -27.79 -50.67
C ILE A 172 -24.38 -29.08 -51.48
N ALA A 173 -23.91 -30.18 -50.89
CA ALA A 173 -23.84 -31.48 -51.57
C ALA A 173 -25.23 -31.96 -52.03
N VAL A 174 -26.26 -31.85 -51.19
CA VAL A 174 -27.64 -32.18 -51.55
C VAL A 174 -28.15 -31.26 -52.66
N ALA A 175 -27.90 -29.95 -52.58
CA ALA A 175 -28.30 -29.00 -53.61
C ALA A 175 -27.63 -29.30 -54.97
N ILE A 176 -26.33 -29.65 -54.97
CA ILE A 176 -25.60 -30.06 -56.18
C ILE A 176 -26.21 -31.35 -56.77
N VAL A 177 -26.53 -32.34 -55.94
CA VAL A 177 -27.19 -33.58 -56.39
C VAL A 177 -28.56 -33.30 -56.99
N VAL A 178 -29.36 -32.43 -56.37
CA VAL A 178 -30.67 -32.01 -56.88
C VAL A 178 -30.53 -31.28 -58.22
N ILE A 179 -29.61 -30.32 -58.33
CA ILE A 179 -29.35 -29.57 -59.58
C ILE A 179 -28.86 -30.51 -60.68
N TRP A 180 -27.96 -31.44 -60.35
CA TRP A 180 -27.44 -32.44 -61.28
C TRP A 180 -28.58 -33.33 -61.80
N PHE A 181 -29.47 -33.79 -60.91
CA PHE A 181 -30.62 -34.61 -61.28
C PHE A 181 -31.60 -33.84 -62.19
N TRP A 182 -31.85 -32.56 -61.89
CA TRP A 182 -32.67 -31.68 -62.74
C TRP A 182 -32.07 -31.45 -64.13
N ARG A 183 -30.74 -31.32 -64.26
CA ARG A 183 -30.09 -31.18 -65.58
C ARG A 183 -30.14 -32.47 -66.39
N ARG A 184 -30.08 -33.63 -65.74
CA ARG A 184 -30.15 -34.93 -66.43
C ARG A 184 -31.52 -35.22 -67.03
N GLY A 185 -32.60 -34.72 -66.40
CA GLY A 185 -33.98 -34.93 -66.86
C GLY A 185 -34.46 -34.04 -68.01
N LYS A 186 -33.78 -32.94 -68.33
CA LYS A 186 -34.15 -32.01 -69.44
C LYS A 186 -33.57 -32.40 -70.80
N GLY A 187 -33.20 -33.67 -70.99
CA GLY A 187 -32.83 -34.21 -72.29
C GLY A 187 -34.05 -34.54 -73.14
N GLY A 188 -34.66 -33.53 -73.77
CA GLY A 188 -35.59 -33.71 -74.88
C GLY A 188 -36.89 -32.94 -74.79
N SER A 189 -36.93 -31.73 -75.36
CA SER A 189 -38.09 -31.29 -76.15
C SER A 189 -37.79 -29.95 -76.85
N GLY A 190 -37.87 -29.98 -78.19
CA GLY A 190 -38.05 -28.83 -79.10
C GLY A 190 -36.82 -27.94 -79.30
N ASP A 191 -36.50 -27.43 -80.48
CA ASP A 191 -37.36 -27.23 -81.64
C ASP A 191 -36.48 -27.01 -82.88
N GLY A 192 -36.65 -27.88 -83.88
CA GLY A 192 -35.92 -27.86 -85.14
C GLY A 192 -36.83 -27.51 -86.30
N ASN A 193 -37.71 -26.51 -86.12
CA ASN A 193 -38.52 -25.96 -87.20
C ASN A 193 -37.64 -25.16 -88.18
N ARG A 194 -36.90 -25.88 -89.04
CA ARG A 194 -36.34 -25.32 -90.27
C ARG A 194 -37.49 -25.16 -91.26
N ASN A 195 -38.10 -23.97 -91.21
CA ASN A 195 -38.96 -23.47 -92.27
C ASN A 195 -38.21 -23.54 -93.61
N ILE A 196 -38.68 -24.48 -94.42
CA ILE A 196 -38.80 -24.54 -95.88
C ILE A 196 -38.46 -23.21 -96.58
N CYS A 197 -37.40 -23.25 -97.41
CA CYS A 197 -37.34 -22.53 -98.68
C CYS A 197 -36.55 -23.38 -99.70
N PRO A 198 -37.22 -24.03 -100.67
CA PRO A 198 -36.61 -24.27 -101.97
C PRO A 198 -37.38 -23.48 -103.02
N TYR A 199 -36.74 -22.44 -103.55
CA TYR A 199 -37.04 -21.91 -104.87
C TYR A 199 -36.63 -23.02 -105.87
N ASP A 200 -37.48 -24.02 -106.07
CA ASP A 200 -37.30 -25.05 -107.11
C ASP A 200 -38.56 -25.19 -107.96
N ARG A 201 -38.96 -24.07 -108.56
CA ARG A 201 -39.94 -24.01 -109.64
C ARG A 201 -39.40 -23.13 -110.75
N ALA A 202 -38.44 -23.65 -111.51
CA ALA A 202 -38.19 -23.21 -112.87
C ALA A 202 -37.43 -24.32 -113.61
N LEU A 203 -38.09 -24.89 -114.62
CA LEU A 203 -37.59 -25.63 -115.79
C LEU A 203 -38.43 -26.89 -116.06
N ARG A 204 -39.67 -26.64 -116.55
CA ARG A 204 -40.36 -27.56 -117.44
C ARG A 204 -40.65 -26.79 -118.74
N VAL A 205 -39.70 -26.91 -119.66
CA VAL A 205 -39.70 -26.61 -121.10
C VAL A 205 -38.62 -27.58 -121.59
N GLU A 206 -38.82 -28.59 -122.42
CA GLU A 206 -39.75 -28.94 -123.50
C GLU A 206 -39.76 -30.48 -123.60
#